data_AF-A0A5Q0C9J9-F1
#
_entry.id   AF-A0A5Q0C9J9-F1
#
_cell.length_a   1.000
_cell.length_b   1.000
_cell.length_c   1.000
_cell.angle_alpha   90.00
_cell.angle_beta   90.00
_cell.angle_gamma   90.00
#
_symmetry.space_group_name_H-M   'P 1'
#
loop_
_entity.id
_entity.type
_entity.pdbx_description
1 polymer ?
#
loop_
_entity_poly.entity_id
_entity_poly.type
_entity_poly.pdbx_seq_one_letter_code
_entity_poly.pdbx_strand_id
1 'polypeptide(L)'
;MIGSELKAPRAGMSDWERRIDDYGRLALRVRTAEMLGLPARVCGMRNCRRKRSCGFAFIATRLPVCSTMLTEEQRKAHDELLDFAGRVYEAAHSGHFGNLYRLLLQNPPEYHRSVIEIVRHALPPRRRLDAIRRIEAQRLVGTI
;
A
#
# COMPACT_ATOMS: atom_id res chain seq x y z
N MET A 1 22.64 -22.86 9.40
CA MET A 1 22.09 -21.64 10.02
C MET A 1 22.69 -20.44 9.32
N ILE A 2 22.00 -19.87 8.32
CA ILE A 2 22.52 -18.72 7.57
C ILE A 2 21.94 -17.47 8.23
N GLY A 3 22.81 -16.72 8.89
CA GLY A 3 22.46 -15.47 9.56
C GLY A 3 21.83 -14.50 8.57
N SER A 4 20.64 -13.99 8.92
CA SER A 4 20.04 -12.88 8.21
C SER A 4 20.90 -11.65 8.46
N GLU A 5 21.80 -11.33 7.54
CA GLU A 5 22.41 -10.02 7.48
C GLU A 5 21.30 -8.98 7.39
N LEU A 6 21.10 -8.26 8.48
CA LEU A 6 20.32 -7.03 8.52
C LEU A 6 21.01 -6.06 7.58
N LYS A 7 20.60 -6.05 6.30
CA LYS A 7 21.04 -5.05 5.32
C LYS A 7 20.79 -3.67 5.94
N ALA A 8 21.85 -2.87 6.01
CA ALA A 8 21.82 -1.49 6.46
C ALA A 8 20.62 -0.73 5.86
N PRO A 9 19.98 0.17 6.63
CA PRO A 9 18.82 0.91 6.16
C PRO A 9 19.17 1.69 4.90
N ARG A 10 18.50 1.36 3.80
CA ARG A 10 18.65 2.11 2.53
C ARG A 10 18.11 3.52 2.76
N ALA A 11 18.97 4.52 2.60
CA ALA A 11 18.57 5.93 2.65
C ALA A 11 17.35 6.17 1.75
N GLY A 12 16.33 6.86 2.27
CA GLY A 12 15.09 7.15 1.55
C GLY A 12 13.91 6.19 1.79
N MET A 13 14.03 5.18 2.66
CA MET A 13 12.85 4.41 3.10
C MET A 13 12.08 5.15 4.19
N SER A 14 10.77 5.19 4.03
CA SER A 14 9.82 5.68 5.03
C SER A 14 9.86 4.82 6.30
N ASP A 15 9.37 5.39 7.40
CA ASP A 15 9.40 4.75 8.71
C ASP A 15 8.52 3.49 8.77
N TRP A 16 7.37 3.48 8.08
CA TRP A 16 6.51 2.30 8.02
C TRP A 16 7.15 1.17 7.22
N GLU A 17 7.92 1.47 6.17
CA GLU A 17 8.62 0.45 5.36
C GLU A 17 9.66 -0.34 6.15
N ARG A 18 10.18 0.22 7.23
CA ARG A 18 11.12 -0.47 8.13
C ARG A 18 10.42 -1.41 9.11
N ARG A 19 9.13 -1.19 9.37
CA ARG A 19 8.36 -1.88 10.42
C ARG A 19 7.45 -2.99 9.90
N ILE A 20 7.25 -3.06 8.59
CA ILE A 20 6.43 -4.10 7.96
C ILE A 20 7.29 -5.15 7.26
N ASP A 21 6.74 -6.36 7.10
CA ASP A 21 7.42 -7.44 6.40
C ASP A 21 7.51 -7.20 4.86
N ASP A 22 8.34 -8.02 4.21
CA ASP A 22 8.56 -7.98 2.75
C ASP A 22 7.28 -8.22 1.95
N TYR A 23 6.34 -9.00 2.49
CA TYR A 23 5.08 -9.30 1.83
C TYR A 23 4.15 -8.07 1.85
N GLY A 24 3.96 -7.45 3.00
CA GLY A 24 3.17 -6.24 3.18
C GLY A 24 3.71 -5.11 2.31
N ARG A 25 5.03 -4.93 2.28
CA ARG A 25 5.68 -3.91 1.44
C ARG A 25 5.43 -4.15 -0.05
N LEU A 26 5.61 -5.38 -0.53
CA LEU A 26 5.33 -5.73 -1.91
C LEU A 26 3.86 -5.53 -2.25
N ALA A 27 2.96 -6.02 -1.39
CA ALA A 27 1.53 -5.96 -1.62
C ALA A 27 1.03 -4.52 -1.66
N LEU A 28 1.46 -3.65 -0.73
CA LEU A 28 1.12 -2.23 -0.75
C LEU A 28 1.54 -1.57 -2.06
N ARG A 29 2.81 -1.74 -2.46
CA ARG A 29 3.34 -1.10 -3.67
C ARG A 29 2.63 -1.56 -4.95
N VAL A 30 2.35 -2.85 -5.07
CA VAL A 30 1.60 -3.39 -6.22
C VAL A 30 0.17 -2.87 -6.21
N ARG A 31 -0.52 -2.88 -5.07
CA ARG A 31 -1.91 -2.42 -4.98
C ARG A 31 -2.05 -0.93 -5.18
N THR A 32 -1.10 -0.12 -4.73
CA THR A 32 -1.06 1.32 -5.03
C THR A 32 -0.94 1.56 -6.53
N ALA A 33 -0.03 0.86 -7.20
CA ALA A 33 0.12 0.99 -8.65
C ALA A 33 -1.14 0.55 -9.42
N GLU A 34 -1.81 -0.52 -8.97
CA GLU A 34 -3.06 -0.99 -9.54
C GLU A 34 -4.22 -0.02 -9.33
N MET A 35 -4.33 0.57 -8.12
CA MET A 35 -5.34 1.56 -7.77
C MET A 35 -5.21 2.81 -8.65
N LEU A 36 -3.98 3.22 -8.95
CA LEU A 36 -3.69 4.30 -9.90
C LEU A 36 -3.80 3.86 -11.37
N GLY A 37 -4.15 2.61 -11.67
CA GLY A 37 -4.27 2.11 -13.04
C GLY A 37 -2.95 2.12 -13.83
N LEU A 38 -1.79 2.18 -13.17
CA LEU A 38 -0.48 2.23 -13.81
C LEU A 38 -0.19 1.01 -14.71
N PRO A 39 -0.59 -0.23 -14.36
CA PRO A 39 -0.38 -1.38 -15.22
C PRO A 39 -0.97 -1.21 -16.62
N ALA A 40 -2.15 -0.59 -16.73
CA ALA A 40 -2.80 -0.36 -18.02
C ALA A 40 -2.21 0.82 -18.80
N ARG A 41 -1.79 1.87 -18.09
CA ARG A 41 -1.39 3.15 -18.69
C ARG A 41 0.07 3.21 -19.13
N VAL A 42 1.00 2.73 -18.30
CA VAL A 42 2.45 2.99 -18.50
C VAL A 42 3.32 1.73 -18.51
N CYS A 43 2.79 0.57 -18.10
CA CYS A 43 3.62 -0.62 -17.97
C CYS A 43 4.09 -1.13 -19.33
N GLY A 44 5.41 -1.36 -19.48
CA GLY A 44 6.00 -1.96 -20.67
C GLY A 44 5.60 -3.42 -20.93
N MET A 45 5.14 -4.14 -19.89
CA MET A 45 4.78 -5.56 -19.98
C MET A 45 3.36 -5.76 -20.53
N ARG A 46 3.23 -6.40 -21.71
CA ARG A 46 1.94 -6.64 -22.37
C ARG A 46 0.93 -7.39 -21.49
N ASN A 47 1.39 -8.38 -20.72
CA ASN A 47 0.54 -9.17 -19.83
C ASN A 47 -0.06 -8.30 -18.71
N CYS A 48 0.76 -7.44 -18.09
CA CYS A 48 0.31 -6.51 -17.06
C CYS A 48 -0.72 -5.52 -17.60
N ARG A 49 -0.50 -4.97 -18.81
CA ARG A 49 -1.48 -4.07 -19.46
C ARG A 49 -2.83 -4.75 -19.66
N ARG A 50 -2.85 -5.98 -20.17
CA ARG A 50 -4.09 -6.73 -20.43
C ARG A 50 -4.85 -7.09 -19.16
N LYS A 51 -4.14 -7.50 -18.11
CA LYS A 51 -4.75 -7.91 -16.84
C LYS A 51 -5.04 -6.75 -15.89
N ARG A 52 -4.54 -5.55 -16.21
CA ARG A 52 -4.59 -4.35 -15.35
C ARG A 52 -3.97 -4.57 -13.96
N SER A 53 -3.08 -5.55 -13.85
CA SER A 53 -2.38 -5.92 -12.62
C SER A 53 -0.88 -6.03 -12.85
N CYS A 54 -0.07 -5.51 -11.92
CA CYS A 54 1.38 -5.60 -12.07
C CYS A 54 1.87 -6.94 -11.49
N GLY A 55 2.04 -7.93 -12.37
CA GLY A 55 2.54 -9.26 -11.98
C GLY A 55 4.04 -9.33 -11.69
N PHE A 56 4.78 -8.24 -11.88
CA PHE A 56 6.24 -8.21 -11.77
C PHE A 56 6.70 -7.06 -10.88
N ALA A 57 7.55 -7.39 -9.91
CA ALA A 57 8.21 -6.43 -9.03
C ALA A 57 9.70 -6.75 -8.94
N PHE A 58 10.52 -5.72 -8.80
CA PHE A 58 11.96 -5.90 -8.61
C PHE A 58 12.24 -6.56 -7.26
N ILE A 59 13.06 -7.61 -7.23
CA ILE A 59 13.38 -8.33 -5.99
C ILE A 59 14.05 -7.41 -4.97
N ALA A 60 15.00 -6.59 -5.44
CA ALA A 60 15.78 -5.71 -4.57
C ALA A 60 14.90 -4.65 -3.92
N THR A 61 14.12 -3.91 -4.70
CA THR A 61 13.36 -2.78 -4.19
C THR A 61 11.98 -3.20 -3.70
N ARG A 62 11.32 -4.20 -4.31
CA ARG A 62 9.89 -4.51 -4.21
C ARG A 62 8.97 -3.50 -4.91
N LEU A 63 9.51 -2.66 -5.79
CA LEU A 63 8.70 -1.77 -6.62
C LEU A 63 8.13 -2.54 -7.83
N PRO A 64 6.87 -2.27 -8.24
CA PRO A 64 6.31 -2.84 -9.46
C PRO A 64 7.03 -2.28 -10.68
N VAL A 65 7.18 -3.08 -11.74
CA VAL A 65 7.90 -2.66 -12.97
C VAL A 65 7.32 -1.39 -13.59
N CYS A 66 6.01 -1.15 -13.45
CA CYS A 66 5.38 0.06 -13.97
C CYS A 66 5.86 1.35 -13.27
N SER A 67 6.46 1.28 -12.08
CA SER A 67 6.92 2.48 -11.37
C SER A 67 8.14 3.14 -12.04
N THR A 68 8.91 2.40 -12.84
CA THR A 68 10.06 2.96 -13.58
C THR A 68 9.65 3.72 -14.83
N MET A 69 8.37 3.65 -15.21
CA MET A 69 7.83 4.30 -16.40
C MET A 69 7.03 5.57 -16.05
N LEU A 70 7.09 6.00 -14.79
CA LEU A 70 6.38 7.18 -14.31
C LEU A 70 7.19 8.44 -14.59
N THR A 71 6.49 9.52 -14.95
CA THR A 71 7.07 10.86 -14.87
C THR A 71 7.30 11.24 -13.41
N GLU A 72 8.10 12.27 -13.16
CA GLU A 72 8.40 12.73 -11.80
C GLU A 72 7.11 13.09 -11.02
N GLU A 73 6.17 13.78 -11.66
CA GLU A 73 4.88 14.13 -11.07
C GLU A 73 4.04 12.89 -10.73
N GLN A 74 3.97 11.92 -11.65
CA GLN A 74 3.25 10.67 -11.42
C GLN A 74 3.90 9.84 -10.32
N ARG A 75 5.24 9.88 -10.24
CA ARG A 75 6.02 9.21 -9.20
C ARG A 75 5.75 9.83 -7.84
N LYS A 76 5.69 11.16 -7.75
CA LYS A 76 5.33 11.88 -6.53
C LYS A 76 3.93 11.51 -6.05
N ALA A 77 2.92 11.56 -6.93
CA ALA A 77 1.55 11.18 -6.57
C ALA A 77 1.42 9.71 -6.15
N HIS A 78 2.18 8.82 -6.79
CA HIS A 78 2.27 7.41 -6.40
C HIS A 78 2.86 7.26 -4.99
N ASP A 79 3.98 7.94 -4.72
CA ASP A 79 4.70 7.82 -3.46
C ASP A 79 3.90 8.44 -2.29
N GLU A 80 3.15 9.53 -2.52
CA GLU A 80 2.22 10.13 -1.54
C GLU A 80 1.08 9.17 -1.16
N LEU A 81 0.42 8.57 -2.15
CA LEU A 81 -0.64 7.59 -1.91
C LEU A 81 -0.11 6.33 -1.22
N LEU A 82 1.08 5.86 -1.64
CA LEU A 82 1.75 4.72 -1.03
C LEU A 82 2.09 4.99 0.44
N ASP A 83 2.63 6.16 0.75
CA ASP A 83 3.01 6.52 2.11
C ASP A 83 1.79 6.58 3.04
N PHE A 84 0.69 7.16 2.59
CA PHE A 84 -0.55 7.16 3.36
C PHE A 84 -1.08 5.73 3.56
N ALA A 85 -1.11 4.91 2.50
CA ALA A 85 -1.53 3.51 2.62
C ALA A 85 -0.62 2.70 3.55
N GLY A 86 0.68 2.96 3.56
CA GLY A 86 1.65 2.34 4.45
C GLY A 86 1.40 2.66 5.92
N ARG A 87 1.15 3.94 6.25
CA ARG A 87 0.80 4.36 7.62
C ARG A 87 -0.51 3.73 8.11
N VAL A 88 -1.52 3.67 7.25
CA VAL A 88 -2.81 3.00 7.57
C VAL A 88 -2.63 1.49 7.73
N TYR A 89 -1.86 0.86 6.85
CA TYR A 89 -1.52 -0.56 6.96
C TYR A 89 -0.81 -0.86 8.28
N GLU A 90 0.18 -0.06 8.67
CA GLU A 90 0.91 -0.23 9.91
C GLU A 90 -0.03 -0.18 11.13
N ALA A 91 -0.91 0.83 11.19
CA ALA A 91 -1.89 0.96 12.26
C ALA A 91 -2.86 -0.23 12.30
N ALA A 92 -3.33 -0.70 11.13
CA ALA A 92 -4.20 -1.87 11.03
C ALA A 92 -3.48 -3.18 11.39
N HIS A 93 -2.22 -3.33 10.99
CA HIS A 93 -1.41 -4.51 11.23
C HIS A 93 -1.03 -4.65 12.71
N SER A 94 -0.66 -3.54 13.36
CA SER A 94 -0.32 -3.48 14.78
C SER A 94 -1.55 -3.55 15.71
N GLY A 95 -2.76 -3.30 15.19
CA GLY A 95 -3.99 -3.25 15.98
C GLY A 95 -4.19 -1.93 16.73
N HIS A 96 -3.43 -0.88 16.41
CA HIS A 96 -3.57 0.45 16.99
C HIS A 96 -4.64 1.27 16.26
N PHE A 97 -5.91 0.91 16.46
CA PHE A 97 -7.04 1.50 15.76
C PHE A 97 -7.21 3.01 16.02
N GLY A 98 -6.85 3.53 17.20
CA GLY A 98 -6.87 4.96 17.49
C GLY A 98 -5.99 5.80 16.54
N ASN A 99 -4.83 5.26 16.16
CA ASN A 99 -3.95 5.90 15.18
C ASN A 99 -4.52 5.83 13.77
N LEU A 100 -5.20 4.73 13.42
CA LEU A 100 -5.88 4.59 12.14
C LEU A 100 -6.98 5.64 11.95
N TYR A 101 -7.81 5.87 12.97
CA TYR A 101 -8.84 6.91 12.92
C TYR A 101 -8.26 8.31 12.80
N ARG A 102 -7.22 8.63 13.58
CA ARG A 102 -6.53 9.93 13.49
C ARG A 102 -5.97 10.16 12.08
N LEU A 103 -5.32 9.14 11.48
CA LEU A 103 -4.76 9.23 10.14
C LEU A 103 -5.83 9.45 9.06
N LEU A 104 -6.99 8.81 9.18
CA LEU A 104 -8.10 9.05 8.27
C LEU A 104 -8.69 10.45 8.47
N LEU A 105 -8.89 10.94 9.69
CA LEU A 105 -9.47 12.27 9.91
C LEU A 105 -8.57 13.43 9.46
N GLN A 106 -7.24 13.23 9.42
CA GLN A 106 -6.26 14.26 9.03
C GLN A 106 -6.04 14.36 7.51
N ASN A 107 -6.55 13.41 6.71
CA ASN A 107 -6.35 13.38 5.27
C ASN A 107 -7.65 13.65 4.51
N PRO A 108 -7.58 14.11 3.24
CA PRO A 108 -8.76 14.34 2.43
C PRO A 108 -9.60 13.07 2.23
N PRO A 109 -10.94 13.15 2.36
CA PRO A 109 -11.83 11.99 2.31
C PRO A 109 -11.82 11.25 0.96
N GLU A 110 -11.43 11.94 -0.12
CA GLU A 110 -11.28 11.38 -1.46
C GLU A 110 -10.29 10.21 -1.54
N TYR A 111 -9.23 10.22 -0.73
CA TYR A 111 -8.23 9.15 -0.73
C TYR A 111 -8.62 7.97 0.17
N HIS A 112 -9.59 8.14 1.09
CA HIS A 112 -9.91 7.13 2.10
C HIS A 112 -10.34 5.81 1.48
N ARG A 113 -11.23 5.86 0.49
CA ARG A 113 -11.73 4.65 -0.17
C ARG A 113 -10.59 3.89 -0.85
N SER A 114 -9.76 4.59 -1.61
CA SER A 114 -8.62 4.00 -2.32
C SER A 114 -7.61 3.40 -1.35
N VAL A 115 -7.28 4.10 -0.27
CA VAL A 115 -6.34 3.63 0.75
C VAL A 115 -6.90 2.42 1.51
N ILE A 116 -8.17 2.46 1.91
CA ILE A 116 -8.82 1.32 2.58
C ILE A 116 -8.79 0.08 1.68
N GLU A 117 -9.09 0.23 0.39
CA GLU A 117 -9.05 -0.89 -0.56
C GLU A 117 -7.62 -1.43 -0.76
N ILE A 118 -6.62 -0.54 -0.89
CA ILE A 118 -5.21 -0.94 -0.94
C ILE A 118 -4.83 -1.76 0.30
N VAL A 119 -5.11 -1.24 1.49
CA VAL A 119 -4.74 -1.88 2.76
C VAL A 119 -5.49 -3.19 2.96
N ARG A 120 -6.78 -3.24 2.64
CA ARG A 120 -7.62 -4.45 2.68
C ARG A 120 -7.01 -5.59 1.87
N HIS A 121 -6.54 -5.28 0.66
CA HIS A 121 -5.93 -6.27 -0.21
C HIS A 121 -4.47 -6.60 0.14
N ALA A 122 -3.77 -5.69 0.81
CA ALA A 122 -2.40 -5.90 1.28
C ALA A 122 -2.31 -6.68 2.61
N LEU A 123 -3.34 -6.63 3.45
CA LEU A 123 -3.37 -7.38 4.71
C LEU A 123 -3.39 -8.90 4.44
N PRO A 124 -2.62 -9.68 5.23
CA PRO A 124 -2.65 -11.13 5.13
C PRO A 124 -4.06 -11.66 5.46
N PRO A 125 -4.48 -12.80 4.88
CA PRO A 125 -5.85 -13.30 4.98
C PRO A 125 -6.39 -13.39 6.41
N ARG A 126 -5.55 -13.78 7.38
CA ARG A 126 -5.92 -13.89 8.80
C ARG A 126 -6.27 -12.55 9.46
N ARG A 127 -5.70 -11.42 9.01
CA ARG A 127 -5.95 -10.08 9.56
C ARG A 127 -6.92 -9.24 8.73
N ARG A 128 -7.31 -9.75 7.55
CA ARG A 128 -8.19 -9.05 6.59
C ARG A 128 -9.63 -8.93 7.09
N LEU A 129 -10.16 -9.96 7.76
CA LEU A 129 -11.57 -10.02 8.17
C LEU A 129 -11.91 -9.09 9.35
N ASP A 130 -11.00 -8.91 10.30
CA ASP A 130 -11.23 -8.11 11.51
C ASP A 130 -11.22 -6.59 11.25
N ALA A 131 -10.34 -6.15 10.34
CA ALA A 131 -10.23 -4.74 9.97
C ALA A 131 -11.45 -4.26 9.17
N ILE A 132 -11.94 -5.07 8.20
CA ILE A 132 -13.09 -4.72 7.33
C ILE A 132 -14.37 -4.58 8.15
N ARG A 133 -14.69 -5.58 9.00
CA ARG A 133 -15.94 -5.59 9.78
C ARG A 133 -16.07 -4.36 10.67
N ARG A 134 -14.97 -3.82 11.21
CA ARG A 134 -14.98 -2.65 12.11
C ARG A 134 -15.04 -1.33 11.36
N ILE A 135 -14.41 -1.23 10.18
CA ILE A 135 -14.53 -0.06 9.29
C ILE A 135 -15.97 0.05 8.76
N GLU A 136 -16.56 -1.06 8.33
CA GLU A 136 -17.96 -1.10 7.86
C GLU A 136 -18.95 -0.83 9.00
N ALA A 137 -18.73 -1.42 10.19
CA ALA A 137 -19.60 -1.20 11.36
C ALA A 137 -19.69 0.27 11.79
N GLN A 138 -18.65 1.08 11.60
CA GLN A 138 -18.68 2.49 11.98
C GLN A 138 -19.11 3.44 10.86
N ARG A 139 -19.03 3.03 9.58
CA ARG A 139 -19.68 3.75 8.48
C ARG A 139 -21.20 3.81 8.66
N LEU A 140 -21.77 2.77 9.29
CA LEU A 140 -23.17 2.72 9.70
C LEU A 140 -23.49 3.60 10.92
N VAL A 141 -22.50 3.93 11.74
CA VAL A 141 -22.66 4.79 12.94
C VAL A 141 -22.46 6.28 12.63
N GLY A 142 -21.68 6.61 11.59
CA GLY A 142 -21.37 7.98 11.19
C GLY A 142 -22.31 8.62 10.16
N THR A 143 -23.51 8.07 9.95
CA THR A 143 -24.55 8.75 9.14
C THR A 143 -25.43 9.57 10.08
N ILE A 144 -24.95 10.77 10.44
CA ILE A 144 -25.76 11.90 10.92
C ILE A 144 -25.27 13.12 10.12
#